data_AF-A0A1V4CLV2-F1
#
_entry.id   AF-A0A1V4CLV2-F1
#
_cell.length_a   1.000
_cell.length_b   1.000
_cell.length_c   1.000
_cell.angle_alpha   90.00
_cell.angle_beta   90.00
_cell.angle_gamma   90.00
#
_symmetry.space_group_name_H-M   'P 1'
#
loop_
_entity.id
_entity.type
_entity.pdbx_description
1 polymer ?
#
loop_
_entity_poly.entity_id
_entity_poly.type
_entity_poly.pdbx_seq_one_letter_code
_entity_poly.pdbx_strand_id
1 'polypeptide(L)'
;MLGSAPSASEAQFDFGVWPPVGAELVDVSGEYVRAAESGLEYGPVFQGLRRAWRRGGEVFAEVELPEEERERAGQFGLHPALFDAALHALGVSGSLAGGSGSLLPFSWRGFALEA
;
A
#
# COMPACT_ATOMS: atom_id res chain seq x y z
N MET A 1 24.74 8.22 15.62
CA MET A 1 23.89 9.42 15.58
C MET A 1 22.52 8.96 15.08
N LEU A 2 21.54 8.77 15.96
CA LEU A 2 20.17 8.45 15.57
C LEU A 2 19.47 9.78 15.27
N GLY A 3 19.13 10.03 14.02
CA GLY A 3 18.34 11.20 13.64
C GLY A 3 16.93 11.09 14.20
N SER A 4 16.40 12.21 14.72
CA SER A 4 15.02 12.28 15.20
C SER A 4 14.08 12.00 14.03
N ALA A 5 13.14 11.07 14.21
CA ALA A 5 12.03 10.93 13.26
C ALA A 5 11.19 12.23 13.31
N PRO A 6 10.69 12.72 12.16
CA PRO A 6 9.77 13.85 12.14
C PRO A 6 8.54 13.51 12.99
N SER A 7 8.02 14.51 13.70
CA SER A 7 6.76 14.36 14.44
C SER A 7 5.63 14.13 13.44
N ALA A 8 4.64 13.29 13.79
CA ALA A 8 3.45 13.01 12.98
C ALA A 8 2.71 14.29 12.51
N SER A 9 2.97 15.43 13.15
CA SER A 9 2.45 16.75 12.79
C SER A 9 3.05 17.36 11.51
N GLU A 10 4.20 16.90 10.99
CA GLU A 10 4.86 17.47 9.81
C GLU A 10 4.44 16.81 8.48
N ALA A 11 3.83 15.62 8.52
CA ALA A 11 3.27 14.94 7.36
C ALA A 11 1.74 15.08 7.35
N GLN A 12 1.23 16.31 7.31
CA GLN A 12 -0.20 16.55 7.22
C GLN A 12 -0.66 16.36 5.77
N PHE A 13 -0.95 15.11 5.41
CA PHE A 13 -1.52 14.76 4.12
C PHE A 13 -2.98 15.22 4.07
N ASP A 14 -3.33 16.08 3.11
CA ASP A 14 -4.71 16.54 2.93
C ASP A 14 -5.53 15.47 2.18
N PHE A 15 -6.20 14.62 2.95
CA PHE A 15 -7.13 13.62 2.42
C PHE A 15 -8.37 14.24 1.74
N GLY A 16 -8.61 15.55 1.86
CA GLY A 16 -9.70 16.26 1.19
C GLY A 16 -9.51 16.41 -0.32
N VAL A 17 -8.29 16.24 -0.83
CA VAL A 17 -7.98 16.31 -2.26
C VAL A 17 -7.39 14.97 -2.73
N TRP A 18 -8.19 14.21 -3.48
CA TRP A 18 -7.83 12.87 -3.92
C TRP A 18 -8.10 12.64 -5.43
N PRO A 19 -7.13 12.09 -6.19
CA PRO A 19 -5.75 11.82 -5.79
C PRO A 19 -4.97 13.13 -5.54
N PRO A 20 -3.83 13.07 -4.84
CA PRO A 20 -3.05 14.27 -4.53
C PRO A 20 -2.64 15.04 -5.78
N VAL A 21 -2.66 16.37 -5.68
CA VAL A 21 -2.20 17.24 -6.77
C VAL A 21 -0.76 16.91 -7.13
N GLY A 22 -0.51 16.77 -8.43
CA GLY A 22 0.80 16.43 -8.98
C GLY A 22 1.19 14.95 -8.87
N ALA A 23 0.30 14.08 -8.40
CA ALA A 23 0.53 12.65 -8.41
C ALA A 23 0.21 12.03 -9.79
N GLU A 24 1.13 11.23 -10.30
CA GLU A 24 0.98 10.50 -11.57
C GLU A 24 0.34 9.14 -11.32
N LEU A 25 -0.62 8.76 -12.17
CA LEU A 25 -1.24 7.43 -12.11
C LEU A 25 -0.22 6.34 -12.44
N VAL A 26 -0.22 5.27 -11.64
CA VAL A 26 0.57 4.06 -11.83
C VAL A 26 -0.36 2.96 -12.37
N ASP A 27 0.08 2.26 -13.41
CA ASP A 27 -0.68 1.13 -13.95
C ASP A 27 -0.56 -0.10 -13.04
N VAL A 28 -1.65 -0.40 -12.32
CA VAL A 28 -1.77 -1.58 -11.46
C VAL A 28 -2.36 -2.79 -12.19
N SER A 29 -2.70 -2.64 -13.48
CA SER A 29 -3.33 -3.70 -14.26
C SER A 29 -2.38 -4.89 -14.39
N GLY A 30 -2.90 -6.08 -14.14
CA GLY A 30 -2.13 -7.33 -14.23
C GLY A 30 -1.07 -7.50 -13.14
N GLU A 31 -1.04 -6.67 -12.10
CA GLU A 31 -0.05 -6.81 -11.02
C GLU A 31 -0.12 -8.18 -10.35
N TYR A 32 -1.32 -8.66 -10.03
CA TYR A 32 -1.49 -9.98 -9.41
C TYR A 32 -1.08 -11.13 -10.34
N VAL A 33 -1.20 -10.95 -11.65
CA VAL A 33 -0.69 -11.92 -12.63
C VAL A 33 0.83 -11.92 -12.62
N ARG A 34 1.48 -10.75 -12.67
CA ARG A 34 2.94 -10.63 -12.59
C ARG A 34 3.50 -11.16 -11.27
N ALA A 35 2.82 -10.89 -10.16
CA ALA A 35 3.16 -11.42 -8.84
C ALA A 35 3.13 -12.96 -8.87
N ALA A 36 2.08 -13.56 -9.42
CA ALA A 36 1.97 -15.01 -9.56
C ALA A 36 3.05 -15.60 -10.47
N GLU A 37 3.37 -14.95 -11.61
CA GLU A 37 4.48 -15.32 -12.50
C GLU A 37 5.84 -15.27 -11.79
N SER A 38 5.97 -14.43 -10.76
CA SER A 38 7.16 -14.35 -9.89
C SER A 38 7.13 -15.30 -8.68
N GLY A 39 6.10 -16.15 -8.56
CA GLY A 39 5.93 -17.11 -7.46
C GLY A 39 5.19 -16.58 -6.23
N LEU A 40 4.57 -15.40 -6.31
CA LEU A 40 3.72 -14.82 -5.26
C LEU A 40 2.25 -14.87 -5.67
N GLU A 41 1.55 -15.92 -5.24
CA GLU A 41 0.12 -16.07 -5.46
C GLU A 41 -0.69 -15.45 -4.32
N TYR A 42 -1.34 -14.33 -4.58
CA TYR A 42 -2.28 -13.71 -3.64
C TYR A 42 -3.68 -14.32 -3.79
N GLY A 43 -4.27 -14.74 -2.69
CA GLY A 43 -5.69 -15.15 -2.66
C GLY A 43 -6.63 -13.95 -2.89
N PRO A 44 -7.89 -14.18 -3.32
CA PRO A 44 -8.82 -13.11 -3.73
C PRO A 44 -9.01 -11.99 -2.68
N VAL A 45 -8.99 -12.34 -1.39
CA VAL A 45 -9.13 -11.38 -0.29
C VAL A 45 -7.96 -10.40 -0.20
N PHE A 46 -6.77 -10.82 -0.63
CA PHE A 46 -5.56 -10.00 -0.65
C PHE A 46 -5.41 -9.20 -1.94
N GLN A 47 -6.31 -9.39 -2.93
CA GLN A 47 -6.26 -8.67 -4.21
C GLN A 47 -7.02 -7.33 -4.17
N GLY A 48 -6.73 -6.54 -3.13
CA GLY A 48 -7.47 -5.31 -2.80
C GLY A 48 -6.96 -4.02 -3.45
N LEU A 49 -5.81 -4.02 -4.14
CA LEU A 49 -5.26 -2.81 -4.76
C LEU A 49 -6.10 -2.39 -5.98
N ARG A 50 -6.63 -1.17 -5.95
CA ARG A 50 -7.51 -0.64 -7.00
C ARG A 50 -6.82 0.35 -7.91
N ARG A 51 -6.11 1.31 -7.31
CA ARG A 51 -5.39 2.37 -8.01
C ARG A 51 -4.16 2.75 -7.21
N ALA A 52 -3.13 3.20 -7.90
CA ALA A 52 -1.95 3.76 -7.26
C ALA A 52 -1.49 5.01 -7.99
N TRP A 53 -0.88 5.93 -7.25
CA TRP A 53 -0.24 7.12 -7.79
C TRP A 53 1.13 7.30 -7.16
N ARG A 54 1.99 8.02 -7.86
CA ARG A 54 3.33 8.40 -7.37
C ARG A 54 3.54 9.90 -7.45
N ARG A 55 4.27 10.45 -6.47
CA ARG A 55 4.72 11.84 -6.50
C ARG A 55 6.07 11.92 -5.79
N GLY A 56 7.14 12.20 -6.54
CA GLY A 56 8.49 12.17 -5.96
C GLY A 56 8.80 10.80 -5.34
N GLY A 57 9.06 10.76 -4.02
CA GLY A 57 9.28 9.53 -3.26
C GLY A 57 8.04 8.99 -2.53
N GLU A 58 6.86 9.54 -2.80
CA GLU A 58 5.60 9.15 -2.18
C GLU A 58 4.79 8.23 -3.10
N VAL A 59 4.11 7.26 -2.47
CA VAL A 59 3.16 6.36 -3.13
C VAL A 59 1.80 6.53 -2.45
N PHE A 60 0.75 6.67 -3.26
CA PHE A 60 -0.63 6.75 -2.82
C PHE A 60 -1.39 5.54 -3.38
N ALA A 61 -2.29 4.95 -2.60
CA ALA A 61 -3.04 3.78 -3.02
C ALA A 61 -4.51 3.90 -2.64
N GLU A 62 -5.40 3.50 -3.56
CA GLU A 62 -6.77 3.13 -3.23
C GLU A 62 -6.80 1.61 -3.05
N VAL A 63 -7.28 1.16 -1.88
CA VAL A 63 -7.43 -0.25 -1.53
C VAL A 63 -8.81 -0.53 -1.00
N GLU A 64 -9.30 -1.74 -1.22
CA GLU A 64 -10.66 -2.13 -0.88
C GLU A 64 -10.70 -3.59 -0.42
N LEU A 65 -11.55 -3.89 0.56
CA LEU A 65 -11.92 -5.27 0.87
C LEU A 65 -12.98 -5.78 -0.10
N PRO A 66 -12.95 -7.08 -0.45
CA PRO A 66 -14.10 -7.74 -1.06
C PRO A 66 -15.36 -7.54 -0.22
N GLU A 67 -16.52 -7.51 -0.86
CA GLU A 67 -17.80 -7.25 -0.21
C GLU A 67 -18.08 -8.26 0.92
N GLU A 68 -17.68 -9.50 0.73
CA GLU A 68 -17.84 -10.62 1.65
C GLU A 68 -17.09 -10.43 2.98
N GLU A 69 -16.01 -9.64 2.99
CA GLU A 69 -15.21 -9.39 4.18
C GLU A 69 -15.62 -8.10 4.91
N ARG A 70 -16.47 -7.26 4.32
CA ARG A 70 -16.86 -5.96 4.90
C ARG A 70 -17.59 -6.10 6.24
N GLU A 71 -18.46 -7.10 6.37
CA GLU A 71 -19.17 -7.36 7.64
C GLU A 71 -18.22 -7.79 8.76
N ARG A 72 -17.10 -8.43 8.41
CA ARG A 72 -16.10 -8.93 9.36
C ARG A 72 -15.00 -7.91 9.63
N ALA A 73 -14.89 -6.86 8.82
CA ALA A 73 -13.83 -5.86 8.90
C ALA A 73 -13.74 -5.22 10.29
N GLY A 74 -14.88 -4.95 10.94
CA GLY A 74 -14.94 -4.35 12.28
C GLY A 74 -14.38 -5.23 13.41
N GLN A 75 -14.06 -6.50 13.13
CA GLN A 75 -13.39 -7.40 14.08
C GLN A 75 -11.87 -7.14 14.18
N PHE A 76 -11.33 -6.31 13.28
CA PHE A 76 -9.92 -5.95 13.22
C PHE A 76 -9.75 -4.45 13.48
N GLY A 77 -8.74 -4.06 14.26
CA GLY A 77 -8.34 -2.65 14.31
C GLY A 77 -7.85 -2.16 12.94
N LEU A 78 -7.15 -3.03 12.22
CA LEU A 78 -6.77 -2.85 10.82
C LEU A 78 -6.86 -4.22 10.14
N HIS A 79 -7.69 -4.34 9.10
CA HIS A 79 -7.89 -5.61 8.42
C HIS A 79 -6.59 -6.07 7.73
N PRO A 80 -6.05 -7.28 8.02
CA PRO A 80 -4.76 -7.71 7.50
C PRO A 80 -4.65 -7.65 5.97
N ALA A 81 -5.71 -8.09 5.27
CA ALA A 81 -5.71 -8.07 3.81
C ALA A 81 -5.81 -6.65 3.22
N LEU A 82 -6.47 -5.72 3.92
CA LEU A 82 -6.54 -4.32 3.49
C LEU A 82 -5.19 -3.65 3.65
N PHE A 83 -4.52 -3.92 4.78
CA PHE A 83 -3.18 -3.43 5.03
C PHE A 83 -2.18 -4.00 4.02
N ASP A 84 -2.18 -5.32 3.80
CA ASP A 84 -1.29 -5.96 2.82
C ASP A 84 -1.50 -5.41 1.40
N ALA A 85 -2.75 -5.23 0.97
CA ALA A 85 -3.06 -4.61 -0.32
C ALA A 85 -2.48 -3.19 -0.47
N ALA A 86 -2.37 -2.42 0.61
CA ALA A 86 -1.73 -1.09 0.56
C ALA A 86 -0.23 -1.19 0.27
N LEU A 87 0.41 -2.28 0.71
CA LEU A 87 1.84 -2.52 0.52
C LEU A 87 2.16 -2.97 -0.91
N HIS A 88 1.22 -3.58 -1.62
CA HIS A 88 1.40 -3.98 -3.01
C HIS A 88 1.71 -2.76 -3.90
N ALA A 89 1.20 -1.57 -3.56
CA ALA A 89 1.50 -0.33 -4.27
C ALA A 89 3.00 0.04 -4.24
N LEU A 90 3.75 -0.38 -3.22
CA LEU A 90 5.21 -0.20 -3.18
C LEU A 90 5.92 -1.02 -4.26
N GLY A 91 5.40 -2.22 -4.57
CA GLY A 91 5.88 -3.05 -5.66
C GLY A 91 5.60 -2.43 -7.03
N VAL A 92 4.36 -1.99 -7.27
CA VAL A 92 3.93 -1.48 -8.59
C VAL A 92 4.53 -0.11 -8.92
N SER A 93 4.67 0.76 -7.91
CA SER A 93 5.14 2.15 -8.13
C SER A 93 6.58 2.25 -8.63
N GLY A 94 7.37 1.16 -8.54
CA GLY A 94 8.81 1.18 -8.84
C GLY A 94 9.60 2.07 -7.89
N SER A 95 9.00 2.52 -6.78
CA SER A 95 9.63 3.42 -5.81
C SER A 95 10.79 2.75 -5.06
N LEU A 96 10.84 1.42 -5.07
CA LEU A 96 11.91 0.61 -4.48
C LEU A 96 12.75 -0.01 -5.60
N ALA A 97 13.41 0.82 -6.40
CA ALA A 97 14.19 0.37 -7.54
C ALA A 97 15.45 -0.41 -7.10
N GLY A 98 15.62 -1.64 -7.62
CA GLY A 98 16.86 -2.40 -7.44
C GLY A 98 16.87 -3.84 -7.96
N GLY A 99 15.72 -4.45 -8.27
CA GLY A 99 15.68 -5.83 -8.74
C GLY A 99 14.42 -6.21 -9.50
N SER A 100 14.52 -7.29 -10.28
CA SER A 100 13.46 -7.83 -11.16
C SER A 100 12.44 -8.71 -10.43
N GLY A 101 12.32 -8.59 -9.10
CA GLY A 101 11.52 -9.49 -8.26
C GLY A 101 10.53 -8.76 -7.37
N SER A 102 9.49 -9.48 -6.96
CA SER A 102 8.51 -8.97 -6.00
C SER A 102 9.17 -8.63 -4.67
N LEU A 103 8.91 -7.42 -4.18
CA LEU A 103 9.44 -6.93 -2.92
C LEU A 103 8.45 -7.23 -1.80
N LEU A 104 8.95 -7.88 -0.74
CA LEU A 104 8.17 -8.13 0.46
C LEU A 104 8.70 -7.26 1.61
N PRO A 105 7.79 -6.64 2.38
CA PRO A 105 8.18 -5.99 3.63
C PRO A 105 8.86 -7.00 4.56
N PHE A 106 10.08 -6.71 4.99
CA PHE A 106 10.85 -7.60 5.86
C PHE A 106 10.64 -7.32 7.35
N SER A 107 10.59 -6.04 7.75
CA SER A 107 10.48 -5.66 9.15
C SER A 107 9.89 -4.27 9.33
N TRP A 108 9.14 -4.11 10.41
CA TRP A 108 8.54 -2.84 10.83
C TRP A 108 9.12 -2.43 12.19
N ARG A 109 9.27 -1.12 12.43
CA ARG A 109 9.66 -0.58 13.73
C ARG A 109 8.91 0.71 13.99
N GLY A 110 8.51 0.93 15.24
CA GLY A 110 7.87 2.18 15.67
C GLY A 110 6.49 2.43 15.05
N PHE A 111 5.74 1.38 14.72
CA PHE A 111 4.38 1.54 14.21
C PHE A 111 3.37 1.58 15.37
N ALA A 112 2.33 2.39 15.21
CA ALA A 112 1.16 2.43 16.07
C ALA A 112 -0.09 2.49 15.18
N LEU A 113 -1.19 1.97 15.69
CA LEU A 113 -2.51 2.17 15.11
C LEU A 113 -3.27 3.11 16.05
N GLU A 114 -3.66 4.27 15.54
CA GLU A 114 -4.50 5.23 16.27
C GLU A 114 -5.98 4.92 16.00
N ALA A 115 -6.82 5.03 17.03
CA ALA A 115 -8.25 4.69 17.00
C ALA A 115 -9.12 5.91 17.25
#